data_AF-A0A4Y2P922-F1
#
_entry.id   AF-A0A4Y2P922-F1
#
_cell.length_a   1.000
_cell.length_b   1.000
_cell.length_c   1.000
_cell.angle_alpha   90.00
_cell.angle_beta   90.00
_cell.angle_gamma   90.00
#
_symmetry.space_group_name_H-M   'P 1'
#
loop_
_entity.id
_entity.type
_entity.pdbx_description
1 polymer ?
#
loop_
_entity_poly.entity_id
_entity_poly.type
_entity_poly.pdbx_seq_one_letter_code
_entity_poly.pdbx_strand_id
1 'polypeptide(L)'
;MGKKKNRPFSGQQIESNLLVPHNFPTYFIIHRESTDKETFHGVSPFLIEKAISGALGEVKSTKKLRSGDLLVEVNSPTQAKKVLKIKTLSTIAVTVTPHATLNSSKGVISCADLLNDPVEKITKELSNQGVTHVRRITIRRNGQLLNITHLVLTFSSAKLPEYIKAGYMRLPVRAYIPNPLRCFNFQRFGHSKLACRGTLTCARCAEVGHDSTDCTAQEKCINCKGNHTSFSRDRSV
;
A
#
# COMPACT_ATOMS: atom_id res chain seq x y z
N MET A 1 -41.20 -45.82 -17.78
CA MET A 1 -41.31 -44.51 -18.45
C MET A 1 -41.02 -43.40 -17.44
N GLY A 2 -39.79 -42.88 -17.42
CA GLY A 2 -39.41 -41.69 -16.64
C GLY A 2 -38.70 -40.72 -17.57
N LYS A 3 -39.25 -39.52 -17.78
CA LYS A 3 -38.79 -38.55 -18.78
C LYS A 3 -37.40 -37.99 -18.40
N LYS A 4 -36.41 -38.17 -19.28
CA LYS A 4 -35.11 -37.46 -19.23
C LYS A 4 -35.37 -35.95 -19.36
N LYS A 5 -34.97 -35.16 -18.37
CA LYS A 5 -34.89 -33.69 -18.49
C LYS A 5 -33.50 -33.33 -19.03
N ASN A 6 -33.42 -33.05 -20.33
CA ASN A 6 -32.28 -32.36 -20.92
C ASN A 6 -32.25 -30.92 -20.37
N ARG A 7 -31.31 -30.62 -19.49
CA ARG A 7 -30.99 -29.21 -19.16
C ARG A 7 -29.98 -28.73 -20.19
N PRO A 8 -30.23 -27.61 -20.88
CA PRO A 8 -29.22 -27.03 -21.75
C PRO A 8 -28.06 -26.54 -20.88
N PHE A 9 -26.84 -26.95 -21.24
CA PHE A 9 -25.61 -26.29 -20.83
C PHE A 9 -25.64 -24.87 -21.43
N SER A 10 -26.24 -23.93 -20.71
CA SER A 10 -26.09 -22.51 -21.01
C SER A 10 -24.75 -22.08 -20.46
N GLY A 11 -23.71 -22.27 -21.29
CA GLY A 11 -22.46 -21.54 -21.15
C GLY A 11 -22.76 -20.07 -21.43
N GLN A 12 -23.17 -19.33 -20.39
CA GLN A 12 -23.02 -17.89 -20.43
C GLN A 12 -21.52 -17.61 -20.37
N GLN A 13 -20.93 -17.35 -21.53
CA GLN A 13 -19.76 -16.50 -21.63
C GLN A 13 -20.11 -15.20 -20.91
N ILE A 14 -19.68 -15.09 -19.65
CA ILE A 14 -19.58 -13.79 -19.00
C ILE A 14 -18.54 -13.04 -19.82
N GLU A 15 -19.02 -12.07 -20.59
CA GLU A 15 -18.21 -11.15 -21.38
C GLU A 15 -16.99 -10.72 -20.56
N SER A 16 -15.82 -10.92 -21.14
CA SER A 16 -14.49 -10.68 -20.60
C SER A 16 -14.14 -9.19 -20.42
N ASN A 17 -15.15 -8.34 -20.13
CA ASN A 17 -15.00 -6.89 -20.01
C ASN A 17 -14.60 -6.39 -18.61
N LEU A 18 -14.24 -7.27 -17.66
CA LEU A 18 -13.79 -6.89 -16.30
C LEU A 18 -12.29 -7.08 -16.05
N LEU A 19 -11.49 -7.38 -17.08
CA LEU A 19 -10.06 -7.68 -16.94
C LEU A 19 -9.13 -6.65 -17.58
N VAL A 20 -9.59 -5.44 -17.92
CA VAL A 20 -8.65 -4.39 -18.32
C VAL A 20 -8.07 -3.80 -17.04
N PRO A 21 -6.78 -4.06 -16.70
CA PRO A 21 -6.18 -3.42 -15.56
C PRO A 21 -6.20 -1.92 -15.85
N HIS A 22 -6.62 -1.10 -14.87
CA HIS A 22 -6.28 0.32 -14.88
C HIS A 22 -4.75 0.40 -14.72
N ASN A 23 -4.05 0.27 -15.84
CA ASN A 23 -2.62 0.00 -15.90
C ASN A 23 -1.80 1.27 -16.16
N PHE A 24 -2.32 2.41 -15.71
CA PHE A 24 -1.60 3.68 -15.76
C PHE A 24 -1.47 4.24 -14.34
N PRO A 25 -0.34 4.88 -14.01
CA PRO A 25 -0.21 5.59 -12.75
C PRO A 25 -1.27 6.70 -12.66
N THR A 26 -1.96 6.78 -11.53
CA THR A 26 -3.02 7.76 -11.26
C THR A 26 -2.54 8.91 -10.39
N TYR A 27 -1.53 8.66 -9.55
CA TYR A 27 -0.96 9.64 -8.63
C TYR A 27 0.43 10.07 -9.10
N PHE A 28 0.65 11.38 -9.20
CA PHE A 28 1.93 11.97 -9.60
C PHE A 28 2.36 13.02 -8.59
N ILE A 29 3.67 13.16 -8.40
CA ILE A 29 4.28 14.24 -7.65
C ILE A 29 4.88 15.21 -8.66
N ILE A 30 4.52 16.49 -8.53
CA ILE A 30 5.13 17.60 -9.26
C ILE A 30 6.08 18.29 -8.31
N HIS A 31 7.37 18.25 -8.65
CA HIS A 31 8.45 18.90 -7.96
C HIS A 31 8.76 20.23 -8.64
N ARG A 32 8.95 21.28 -7.85
CA ARG A 32 9.48 22.55 -8.37
C ARG A 32 10.98 22.40 -8.59
N GLU A 33 11.46 22.74 -9.78
CA GLU A 33 12.88 22.90 -10.02
C GLU A 33 13.29 24.32 -9.60
N SER A 34 14.23 24.40 -8.66
CA SER A 34 14.78 25.68 -8.19
C SER A 34 16.19 25.49 -7.68
N THR A 35 17.09 26.42 -8.01
CA THR A 35 18.45 26.48 -7.48
C THR A 35 18.47 26.87 -5.99
N ASP A 36 17.44 27.59 -5.54
CA ASP A 36 17.36 28.15 -4.19
C ASP A 36 16.46 27.31 -3.26
N LYS A 37 16.19 26.05 -3.64
CA LYS A 37 15.32 25.11 -2.90
C LYS A 37 13.90 25.63 -2.68
N GLU A 38 13.41 26.50 -3.57
CA GLU A 38 12.03 26.96 -3.52
C GLU A 38 11.06 25.80 -3.74
N THR A 39 9.89 25.88 -3.11
CA THR A 39 8.82 24.90 -3.26
C THR A 39 7.54 25.60 -3.72
N PHE A 40 6.40 24.91 -3.72
CA PHE A 40 5.10 25.56 -3.88
C PHE A 40 4.57 26.19 -2.58
N HIS A 41 5.35 26.21 -1.49
CA HIS A 41 5.03 27.06 -0.34
C HIS A 41 5.16 28.54 -0.74
N GLY A 42 4.14 29.33 -0.44
CA GLY A 42 4.04 30.74 -0.86
C GLY A 42 3.43 30.96 -2.24
N VAL A 43 3.27 29.91 -3.06
CA VAL A 43 2.57 30.03 -4.35
C VAL A 43 1.06 30.01 -4.11
N SER A 44 0.34 30.95 -4.72
CA SER A 44 -1.12 31.06 -4.60
C SER A 44 -1.83 29.78 -5.07
N PRO A 45 -2.74 29.20 -4.28
CA PRO A 45 -3.54 28.03 -4.69
C PRO A 45 -4.28 28.23 -6.01
N PHE A 46 -4.79 29.44 -6.26
CA PHE A 46 -5.50 29.77 -7.51
C PHE A 46 -4.58 29.76 -8.74
N LEU A 47 -3.31 30.18 -8.58
CA LEU A 47 -2.33 30.10 -9.65
C LEU A 47 -1.98 28.64 -9.95
N ILE A 48 -1.82 27.82 -8.92
CA ILE A 48 -1.56 26.38 -9.06
C ILE A 48 -2.72 25.71 -9.79
N GLU A 49 -3.95 25.96 -9.37
CA GLU A 49 -5.16 25.39 -9.98
C GLU A 49 -5.31 25.80 -11.45
N LYS A 50 -5.11 27.09 -11.76
CA LYS A 50 -5.17 27.59 -13.14
C LYS A 50 -4.06 27.00 -14.02
N ALA A 51 -2.84 26.87 -13.50
CA ALA A 51 -1.72 26.29 -14.24
C ALA A 51 -1.95 24.80 -14.52
N ILE A 52 -2.43 24.04 -13.53
CA ILE A 52 -2.76 22.61 -13.70
C ILE A 52 -3.93 22.45 -14.67
N SER A 53 -5.00 23.24 -14.51
CA SER A 53 -6.16 23.17 -15.40
C SER A 53 -5.81 23.54 -16.84
N GLY A 54 -4.95 24.55 -17.04
CA GLY A 54 -4.43 24.89 -18.38
C GLY A 54 -3.57 23.78 -18.97
N ALA A 55 -2.75 23.11 -18.16
CA ALA A 55 -1.85 22.06 -18.62
C ALA A 55 -2.54 20.71 -18.83
N LEU A 56 -3.50 20.32 -17.98
CA LEU A 56 -4.07 18.96 -17.92
C LEU A 56 -5.60 18.91 -18.10
N GLY A 57 -6.28 20.05 -18.07
CA GLY A 57 -7.72 20.12 -17.87
C GLY A 57 -8.11 19.80 -16.42
N GLU A 58 -9.37 19.49 -16.20
CA GLU A 58 -9.88 19.11 -14.88
C GLU A 58 -9.28 17.78 -14.41
N VAL A 59 -8.58 17.82 -13.28
CA VAL A 59 -7.97 16.67 -12.61
C VAL A 59 -8.81 16.25 -11.41
N LYS A 60 -8.65 15.02 -10.94
CA LYS A 60 -9.46 14.49 -9.83
C LYS A 60 -9.18 15.20 -8.52
N SER A 61 -7.91 15.43 -8.23
CA SER A 61 -7.50 16.20 -7.06
C SER A 61 -6.10 16.75 -7.22
N THR A 62 -5.86 17.90 -6.57
CA THR A 62 -4.52 18.47 -6.37
C THR A 62 -4.35 18.76 -4.89
N LYS A 63 -3.25 18.32 -4.29
CA LYS A 63 -2.94 18.53 -2.88
C LYS A 63 -1.49 18.97 -2.71
N LYS A 64 -1.25 20.01 -1.93
CA LYS A 64 0.11 20.37 -1.53
C LYS A 64 0.58 19.46 -0.39
N LEU A 65 1.76 18.86 -0.56
CA LEU A 65 2.38 17.98 0.43
C LEU A 65 3.14 18.80 1.49
N ARG A 66 3.50 18.15 2.61
CA ARG A 66 4.34 18.78 3.64
C ARG A 66 5.72 19.19 3.11
N SER A 67 6.25 18.46 2.13
CA SER A 67 7.49 18.81 1.43
C SER A 67 7.38 20.13 0.66
N GLY A 68 6.16 20.60 0.37
CA GLY A 68 5.91 21.74 -0.50
C GLY A 68 5.72 21.35 -1.97
N ASP A 69 5.83 20.06 -2.33
CA ASP A 69 5.48 19.54 -3.65
C ASP A 69 3.96 19.42 -3.85
N LEU A 70 3.53 19.18 -5.09
CA LEU A 70 2.12 18.94 -5.42
C LEU A 70 1.89 17.46 -5.73
N LEU A 71 0.91 16.86 -5.06
CA LEU A 71 0.32 15.58 -5.41
C LEU A 71 -0.88 15.83 -6.32
N VAL A 72 -0.85 15.26 -7.52
CA VAL A 72 -1.93 15.34 -8.51
C VAL A 72 -2.48 13.94 -8.78
N GLU A 73 -3.80 13.81 -8.70
CA GLU A 73 -4.53 12.60 -9.09
C GLU A 73 -5.24 12.86 -10.43
N VAL A 74 -4.93 12.06 -11.45
CA VAL A 74 -5.50 12.22 -12.81
C VAL A 74 -6.72 11.32 -13.02
N ASN A 75 -7.58 11.70 -13.96
CA ASN A 75 -8.81 10.96 -14.29
C ASN A 75 -8.62 9.94 -15.42
N SER A 76 -7.61 10.11 -16.28
CA SER A 76 -7.50 9.34 -17.52
C SER A 76 -6.06 8.94 -17.88
N PRO A 77 -5.90 7.88 -18.70
CA PRO A 77 -4.59 7.52 -19.25
C PRO A 77 -3.98 8.61 -20.13
N THR A 78 -4.81 9.41 -20.81
CA THR A 78 -4.35 10.52 -21.65
C THR A 78 -3.75 11.64 -20.79
N GLN A 79 -4.38 11.97 -19.67
CA GLN A 79 -3.83 12.90 -18.68
C GLN A 79 -2.54 12.35 -18.05
N ALA A 80 -2.50 11.05 -17.70
CA ALA A 80 -1.29 10.41 -17.16
C ALA A 80 -0.09 10.51 -18.10
N LYS A 81 -0.30 10.34 -19.41
CA LYS A 81 0.76 10.54 -20.42
C LYS A 81 1.14 12.01 -20.59
N LYS A 82 0.17 12.92 -20.43
CA LYS A 82 0.39 14.37 -20.57
C LYS A 82 1.17 14.94 -19.38
N VAL A 83 0.84 14.54 -18.15
CA VAL A 83 1.45 15.06 -16.92
C VAL A 83 2.95 14.75 -16.85
N LEU A 84 3.37 13.56 -17.29
CA LEU A 84 4.78 13.19 -17.36
C LEU A 84 5.61 14.03 -18.34
N LYS A 85 4.96 14.74 -19.27
CA LYS A 85 5.63 15.61 -20.26
C LYS A 85 5.68 17.07 -19.83
N ILE A 86 5.02 17.43 -18.73
CA ILE A 86 5.02 18.81 -18.22
C ILE A 86 6.41 19.13 -17.69
N LYS A 87 6.99 20.21 -18.20
CA LYS A 87 8.26 20.79 -17.73
C LYS A 87 8.07 22.14 -17.05
N THR A 88 6.93 22.78 -17.27
CA THR A 88 6.62 24.10 -16.70
C THR A 88 5.16 24.16 -16.29
N LEU A 89 4.90 24.79 -15.14
CA LEU A 89 3.56 25.21 -14.71
C LEU A 89 3.54 26.73 -14.66
N SER A 90 2.88 27.35 -15.63
CA SER A 90 2.98 28.80 -15.88
C SER A 90 4.44 29.21 -16.12
N THR A 91 5.07 29.92 -15.20
CA THR A 91 6.47 30.37 -15.27
C THR A 91 7.42 29.52 -14.43
N ILE A 92 6.91 28.53 -13.69
CA ILE A 92 7.68 27.72 -12.75
C ILE A 92 8.15 26.44 -13.46
N ALA A 93 9.46 26.20 -13.50
CA ALA A 93 10.02 24.94 -13.98
C ALA A 93 9.71 23.79 -13.01
N VAL A 94 9.36 22.62 -13.56
CA VAL A 94 8.93 21.46 -12.77
C VAL A 94 9.42 20.15 -13.35
N THR A 95 9.57 19.16 -12.47
CA THR A 95 9.69 17.74 -12.83
C THR A 95 8.51 16.96 -12.27
N VAL A 96 8.12 15.91 -12.99
CA VAL A 96 6.99 15.07 -12.60
C VAL A 96 7.45 13.63 -12.45
N THR A 97 7.10 13.01 -11.33
CA THR A 97 7.35 11.60 -11.07
C THR A 97 6.06 10.87 -10.67
N PRO A 98 5.86 9.60 -11.05
CA PRO A 98 4.79 8.80 -10.48
C PRO A 98 4.99 8.65 -8.96
N HIS A 99 3.92 8.77 -8.19
CA HIS A 99 4.01 8.57 -6.75
C HIS A 99 4.37 7.11 -6.44
N ALA A 100 5.43 6.89 -5.65
CA ALA A 100 6.02 5.56 -5.46
C ALA A 100 5.07 4.52 -4.84
N THR A 101 4.24 4.91 -3.87
CA THR A 101 3.38 3.96 -3.13
C THR A 101 1.89 4.04 -3.45
N LEU A 102 1.33 5.23 -3.69
CA LEU A 102 -0.10 5.43 -3.97
C LEU A 102 -0.57 4.78 -5.28
N ASN A 103 0.34 4.53 -6.23
CA ASN A 103 0.04 3.78 -7.45
C ASN A 103 0.07 2.26 -7.27
N SER A 104 0.19 1.77 -6.04
CA SER A 104 0.22 0.35 -5.74
C SER A 104 -0.81 0.02 -4.67
N SER A 105 -1.32 -1.21 -4.71
CA SER A 105 -2.19 -1.76 -3.69
C SER A 105 -1.66 -3.10 -3.22
N LYS A 106 -2.01 -3.50 -2.00
CA LYS A 106 -1.60 -4.78 -1.43
C LYS A 106 -2.81 -5.58 -1.02
N GLY A 107 -2.86 -6.83 -1.47
CA GLY A 107 -3.91 -7.78 -1.19
C GLY A 107 -3.38 -9.05 -0.53
N VAL A 108 -4.26 -9.79 0.14
CA VAL A 108 -4.00 -11.11 0.69
C VAL A 108 -4.90 -12.11 -0.01
N ILE A 109 -4.30 -13.17 -0.52
CA ILE A 109 -5.02 -14.37 -0.97
C ILE A 109 -4.71 -15.53 -0.01
N SER A 110 -5.61 -16.50 0.03
CA SER A 110 -5.46 -17.71 0.83
C SER A 110 -5.61 -18.91 -0.09
N CYS A 111 -4.57 -19.73 -0.23
CA CYS A 111 -4.59 -20.89 -1.11
C CYS A 111 -3.57 -21.94 -0.61
N ALA A 112 -4.06 -23.13 -0.27
CA ALA A 112 -3.20 -24.22 0.19
C ALA A 112 -2.36 -24.82 -0.96
N ASP A 113 -2.90 -24.84 -2.17
CA ASP A 113 -2.20 -25.44 -3.32
C ASP A 113 -0.95 -24.65 -3.74
N LEU A 114 -0.89 -23.36 -3.42
CA LEU A 114 0.28 -22.49 -3.66
C LEU A 114 1.30 -22.50 -2.50
N LEU A 115 1.09 -23.32 -1.47
CA LEU A 115 1.93 -23.34 -0.27
C LEU A 115 3.39 -23.68 -0.57
N ASN A 116 3.61 -24.59 -1.53
CA ASN A 116 4.94 -25.11 -1.88
C ASN A 116 5.52 -24.51 -3.16
N ASP A 117 4.72 -23.79 -3.96
CA ASP A 117 5.22 -23.13 -5.17
C ASP A 117 6.22 -22.00 -4.83
N PRO A 118 7.36 -21.84 -5.52
CA PRO A 118 8.26 -20.74 -5.26
C PRO A 118 7.61 -19.38 -5.58
N VAL A 119 7.93 -18.36 -4.78
CA VAL A 119 7.32 -17.03 -4.85
C VAL A 119 7.56 -16.37 -6.21
N GLU A 120 8.72 -16.65 -6.81
CA GLU A 120 9.14 -16.16 -8.13
C GLU A 120 8.24 -16.72 -9.23
N LYS A 121 7.92 -18.02 -9.16
CA LYS A 121 6.98 -18.67 -10.09
C LYS A 121 5.58 -18.07 -9.95
N ILE A 122 5.08 -17.92 -8.73
CA ILE A 122 3.76 -17.33 -8.48
C ILE A 122 3.72 -15.88 -9.01
N THR A 123 4.76 -15.10 -8.77
CA THR A 123 4.87 -13.72 -9.27
C THR A 123 4.81 -13.69 -10.79
N LYS A 124 5.57 -14.58 -11.46
CA LYS A 124 5.58 -14.68 -12.93
C LYS A 124 4.20 -15.04 -13.48
N GLU A 125 3.56 -16.07 -12.96
CA GLU A 125 2.25 -16.56 -13.43
C GLU A 125 1.11 -15.55 -13.19
N LEU A 126 1.22 -14.70 -12.16
CA LEU A 126 0.22 -13.67 -11.84
C LEU A 126 0.54 -12.29 -12.42
N SER A 127 1.68 -12.12 -13.10
CA SER A 127 2.15 -10.83 -13.62
C SER A 127 1.18 -10.19 -14.63
N ASN A 128 0.49 -11.01 -15.43
CA ASN A 128 -0.52 -10.57 -16.39
C ASN A 128 -1.76 -9.92 -15.74
N GLN A 129 -1.95 -10.13 -14.44
CA GLN A 129 -3.01 -9.53 -13.63
C GLN A 129 -2.51 -8.35 -12.80
N GLY A 130 -1.33 -7.82 -13.14
CA GLY A 130 -0.74 -6.63 -12.49
C GLY A 130 -0.03 -6.92 -11.17
N VAL A 131 0.23 -8.18 -10.82
CA VAL A 131 1.03 -8.52 -9.64
C VAL A 131 2.51 -8.23 -9.92
N THR A 132 3.11 -7.37 -9.10
CA THR A 132 4.53 -6.97 -9.22
C THR A 132 5.42 -7.65 -8.18
N HIS A 133 4.85 -8.04 -7.04
CA HIS A 133 5.61 -8.68 -5.97
C HIS A 133 4.70 -9.59 -5.15
N VAL A 134 5.19 -10.80 -4.85
CA VAL A 134 4.52 -11.76 -3.95
C VAL A 134 5.36 -11.91 -2.68
N ARG A 135 4.73 -11.93 -1.52
CA ARG A 135 5.39 -12.18 -0.23
C ARG A 135 4.65 -13.26 0.51
N ARG A 136 5.37 -14.33 0.89
CA ARG A 136 4.82 -15.37 1.74
C ARG A 136 4.74 -14.90 3.20
N ILE A 137 3.62 -15.21 3.86
CA ILE A 137 3.50 -15.02 5.30
C ILE A 137 4.02 -16.29 5.99
N THR A 138 4.87 -16.10 7.00
CA THR A 138 5.36 -17.18 7.85
C THR A 138 4.94 -16.93 9.29
N ILE A 139 4.69 -18.01 10.01
CA ILE A 139 4.47 -17.99 11.45
C ILE A 139 5.60 -18.74 12.14
N ARG A 140 5.94 -18.32 13.35
CA ARG A 140 6.84 -19.10 14.21
C ARG A 140 5.98 -20.00 15.11
N ARG A 141 6.21 -21.31 15.06
CA ARG A 141 5.66 -22.29 16.01
C ARG A 141 6.81 -23.16 16.50
N ASN A 142 6.95 -23.29 17.82
CA ASN A 142 8.02 -24.10 18.45
C ASN A 142 9.43 -23.77 17.92
N GLY A 143 9.74 -22.49 17.72
CA GLY A 143 11.03 -22.03 17.19
C GLY A 143 11.22 -22.19 15.67
N GLN A 144 10.34 -22.92 14.97
CA GLN A 144 10.44 -23.12 13.52
C GLN A 144 9.57 -22.13 12.75
N LEU A 145 10.08 -21.65 11.60
CA LEU A 145 9.34 -20.82 10.66
C LEU A 145 8.52 -21.70 9.73
N LEU A 146 7.19 -21.61 9.85
CA LEU A 146 6.25 -22.34 9.01
C LEU A 146 5.57 -21.40 8.03
N ASN A 147 5.55 -21.80 6.76
CA ASN A 147 4.74 -21.17 5.74
C ASN A 147 3.26 -21.40 6.06
N ILE A 148 2.44 -20.38 5.87
CA ILE A 148 0.97 -20.52 5.89
C ILE A 148 0.42 -20.34 4.48
N THR A 149 -0.85 -20.69 4.31
CA THR A 149 -1.57 -20.63 3.01
C THR A 149 -1.77 -19.20 2.47
N HIS A 150 -1.37 -18.18 3.24
CA HIS A 150 -1.60 -16.78 2.90
C HIS A 150 -0.40 -16.16 2.18
N LEU A 151 -0.69 -15.50 1.05
CA LEU A 151 0.26 -14.72 0.27
C LEU A 151 -0.17 -13.26 0.24
N VAL A 152 0.77 -12.35 0.45
CA VAL A 152 0.57 -10.93 0.19
C VAL A 152 1.00 -10.62 -1.24
N LEU A 153 0.07 -10.13 -2.04
CA LEU A 153 0.31 -9.67 -3.40
C LEU A 153 0.43 -8.15 -3.40
N THR A 154 1.41 -7.63 -4.13
CA THR A 154 1.49 -6.20 -4.45
C THR A 154 1.10 -6.04 -5.91
N PHE A 155 0.14 -5.15 -6.16
CA PHE A 155 -0.36 -4.84 -7.49
C PHE A 155 0.19 -3.49 -7.95
N SER A 156 0.42 -3.34 -9.27
CA SER A 156 0.82 -2.08 -9.93
C SER A 156 -0.32 -1.07 -10.07
N SER A 157 -1.50 -1.34 -9.52
CA SER A 157 -2.65 -0.44 -9.53
C SER A 157 -2.99 0.04 -8.13
N ALA A 158 -3.41 1.32 -8.04
CA ALA A 158 -3.91 1.92 -6.81
C ALA A 158 -5.18 1.25 -6.29
N LYS A 159 -6.03 0.73 -7.19
CA LYS A 159 -7.26 0.04 -6.82
C LYS A 159 -6.98 -1.45 -6.65
N LEU A 160 -7.39 -1.99 -5.51
CA LEU A 160 -7.27 -3.42 -5.23
C LEU A 160 -8.28 -4.22 -6.07
N PRO A 161 -7.86 -5.25 -6.81
CA PRO A 161 -8.81 -6.16 -7.46
C PRO A 161 -9.55 -6.99 -6.41
N GLU A 162 -10.80 -7.37 -6.69
CA GLU A 162 -11.60 -8.21 -5.78
C GLU A 162 -11.20 -9.68 -5.85
N TYR A 163 -10.69 -10.13 -7.01
CA TYR A 163 -10.30 -11.51 -7.27
C TYR A 163 -9.07 -11.56 -8.17
N ILE A 164 -8.33 -12.67 -8.08
CA ILE A 164 -7.35 -13.08 -9.10
C ILE A 164 -7.61 -14.50 -9.56
N LYS A 165 -7.10 -14.85 -10.73
CA LYS A 165 -7.09 -16.19 -11.27
C LYS A 165 -5.70 -16.81 -11.08
N ALA A 166 -5.61 -17.88 -10.30
CA ALA A 166 -4.39 -18.68 -10.14
C ALA A 166 -4.62 -20.06 -10.76
N GLY A 167 -4.05 -20.30 -11.94
CA GLY A 167 -4.37 -21.48 -12.75
C GLY A 167 -5.87 -21.53 -13.09
N TYR A 168 -6.56 -22.57 -12.63
CA TYR A 168 -8.01 -22.73 -12.80
C TYR A 168 -8.83 -22.13 -11.64
N MET A 169 -8.19 -21.67 -10.56
CA MET A 169 -8.88 -21.18 -9.36
C MET A 169 -9.15 -19.68 -9.43
N ARG A 170 -10.31 -19.25 -8.95
CA ARG A 170 -10.64 -17.85 -8.69
C ARG A 170 -10.49 -17.58 -7.19
N LEU A 171 -9.47 -16.82 -6.80
CA LEU A 171 -9.15 -16.54 -5.41
C LEU A 171 -9.61 -15.12 -5.03
N PRO A 172 -10.38 -14.94 -3.94
CA PRO A 172 -10.71 -13.62 -3.44
C PRO A 172 -9.48 -12.91 -2.89
N VAL A 173 -9.36 -11.62 -3.18
CA VAL A 173 -8.29 -10.76 -2.69
C VAL A 173 -8.85 -9.87 -1.58
N ARG A 174 -8.28 -9.97 -0.38
CA ARG A 174 -8.63 -9.11 0.76
C ARG A 174 -7.61 -8.01 0.91
N ALA A 175 -7.99 -6.82 1.36
CA ALA A 175 -7.03 -5.75 1.62
C ALA A 175 -5.97 -6.22 2.64
N TYR A 176 -4.70 -5.98 2.33
CA TYR A 176 -3.62 -6.25 3.27
C TYR A 176 -3.56 -5.14 4.33
N ILE A 177 -3.80 -5.52 5.59
CA ILE A 177 -3.65 -4.64 6.74
C ILE A 177 -2.30 -4.95 7.41
N PRO A 178 -1.29 -4.08 7.31
CA PRO A 178 -0.01 -4.30 7.98
C PRO A 178 -0.17 -4.26 9.49
N ASN A 179 0.76 -4.89 10.20
CA ASN A 179 0.82 -4.76 11.65
C ASN A 179 1.02 -3.29 12.03
N PRO A 180 0.32 -2.78 13.06
CA PRO A 180 0.51 -1.41 13.53
C PRO A 180 1.98 -1.13 13.80
N LEU A 181 2.46 0.00 13.26
CA LEU A 181 3.84 0.43 13.47
C LEU A 181 4.02 0.85 14.93
N ARG A 182 4.88 0.15 15.66
CA ARG A 182 5.28 0.52 17.03
C ARG A 182 6.51 1.41 16.99
N CYS A 183 6.45 2.55 17.67
CA CYS A 183 7.61 3.41 17.86
C CYS A 183 8.59 2.74 18.84
N PHE A 184 9.84 2.52 18.42
CA PHE A 184 10.85 1.91 19.30
C PHE A 184 11.42 2.86 20.36
N ASN A 185 11.05 4.14 20.33
CA ASN A 185 11.42 5.12 21.35
C ASN A 185 10.35 5.23 22.43
N PHE A 186 9.11 5.53 22.04
CA PHE A 186 7.99 5.78 22.96
C PHE A 186 7.07 4.56 23.17
N GLN A 187 7.32 3.44 22.47
CA GLN A 187 6.60 2.16 22.56
C GLN A 187 5.11 2.19 22.16
N ARG A 188 4.56 3.36 21.84
CA ARG A 188 3.20 3.52 21.31
C ARG A 188 3.10 3.26 19.82
N PHE A 189 1.90 2.91 19.37
CA PHE A 189 1.61 2.71 17.95
C PHE A 189 1.41 4.04 17.19
N GLY A 190 1.65 4.01 15.89
CA GLY A 190 1.23 5.06 14.94
C GLY A 190 2.36 5.83 14.25
N HIS A 191 3.61 5.74 14.72
CA HIS A 191 4.74 6.45 14.12
C HIS A 191 6.06 5.69 14.25
N SER A 192 7.04 6.05 13.41
CA SER A 192 8.39 5.51 13.45
C SER A 192 9.25 6.24 14.50
N LYS A 193 10.40 5.67 14.85
CA LYS A 193 11.38 6.31 15.75
C LYS A 193 11.82 7.69 15.23
N LEU A 194 12.04 7.83 13.92
CA LEU A 194 12.50 9.08 13.29
C LEU A 194 11.47 10.22 13.39
N ALA A 195 10.17 9.89 13.41
CA ALA A 195 9.09 10.87 13.55
C ALA A 195 8.66 11.08 15.01
N CYS A 196 9.32 10.41 15.97
CA CYS A 196 8.94 10.44 17.36
C CYS A 196 9.33 11.78 18.01
N ARG A 197 8.37 12.39 18.71
CA ARG A 197 8.59 13.56 19.59
C ARG A 197 8.50 13.20 21.08
N GLY A 198 8.24 11.93 21.39
CA GLY A 198 8.16 11.42 22.75
C GLY A 198 9.53 11.10 23.35
N THR A 199 9.52 10.86 24.66
CA THR A 199 10.69 10.46 25.45
C THR A 199 10.97 8.97 25.33
N LEU A 200 12.21 8.57 25.64
CA LEU A 200 12.57 7.16 25.70
C LEU A 200 11.74 6.46 26.77
N THR A 201 11.01 5.42 26.36
CA THR A 201 10.14 4.61 27.22
C THR A 201 10.54 3.15 27.12
N CYS A 202 10.68 2.49 28.27
CA CYS A 202 11.08 1.10 28.35
C CYS A 202 9.99 0.19 27.78
N ALA A 203 10.36 -0.69 26.85
CA ALA A 203 9.43 -1.61 26.23
C ALA A 203 8.92 -2.70 27.19
N ARG A 204 9.64 -2.96 28.29
CA ARG A 204 9.29 -3.97 29.29
C ARG A 204 8.32 -3.43 30.34
N CYS A 205 8.66 -2.34 31.03
CA CYS A 205 7.90 -1.83 32.18
C CYS A 205 7.12 -0.54 31.92
N ALA A 206 7.19 0.02 30.70
CA ALA A 206 6.52 1.25 30.30
C ALA A 206 6.97 2.54 31.03
N GLU A 207 8.05 2.48 31.82
CA GLU A 207 8.62 3.65 32.48
C GLU A 207 9.54 4.46 31.56
N VAL A 208 9.62 5.77 31.82
CA VAL A 208 10.41 6.72 31.02
C VAL A 208 11.86 6.76 31.52
N GLY A 209 12.81 6.98 30.60
CA GLY A 209 14.21 7.31 30.94
C GLY A 209 15.24 6.19 30.75
N HIS A 210 14.82 4.99 30.35
CA HIS A 210 15.73 3.89 30.02
C HIS A 210 15.14 2.97 28.93
N ASP A 211 16.00 2.13 28.33
CA ASP A 211 15.58 1.09 27.40
C ASP A 211 15.33 -0.26 28.09
N SER A 212 14.94 -1.29 27.33
CA SER A 212 14.57 -2.59 27.88
C SER A 212 15.73 -3.60 27.98
N THR A 213 16.97 -3.23 27.67
CA THR A 213 18.10 -4.17 27.54
C THR A 213 18.41 -4.84 28.88
N ASP A 214 18.53 -4.03 29.95
CA ASP A 214 18.87 -4.50 31.31
C ASP A 214 17.71 -4.33 32.30
N CYS A 215 16.49 -4.10 31.78
CA CYS A 215 15.32 -3.87 32.61
C CYS A 215 14.80 -5.20 33.18
N THR A 216 14.78 -5.34 34.50
CA THR A 216 14.25 -6.51 35.23
C THR A 216 12.89 -6.24 35.90
N ALA A 217 12.36 -5.02 35.77
CA ALA A 217 11.09 -4.62 36.36
C ALA A 217 9.91 -5.45 35.83
N GLN A 218 8.79 -5.41 36.56
CA GLN A 218 7.56 -6.10 36.19
C GLN A 218 7.09 -5.64 34.80
N GLU A 219 6.66 -6.61 33.99
CA GLU A 219 6.20 -6.33 32.64
C GLU A 219 4.89 -5.55 32.65
N LYS A 220 4.85 -4.49 31.85
CA LYS A 220 3.70 -3.62 31.70
C LYS A 220 3.66 -3.06 30.28
N CYS A 221 2.53 -3.23 29.61
CA CYS A 221 2.33 -2.72 28.27
C CYS A 221 1.88 -1.25 28.33
N ILE A 222 2.58 -0.34 27.64
CA ILE A 222 2.19 1.08 27.60
C ILE A 222 0.83 1.29 26.91
N ASN A 223 0.42 0.37 26.03
CA ASN A 223 -0.76 0.54 25.18
C ASN A 223 -2.05 0.02 25.82
N CYS A 224 -2.01 -1.13 26.50
CA CYS A 224 -3.18 -1.74 27.16
C CYS A 224 -3.07 -1.81 28.68
N LYS A 225 -1.91 -1.47 29.26
CA LYS A 225 -1.61 -1.58 30.70
C LYS A 225 -1.61 -3.02 31.26
N GLY A 226 -1.61 -4.04 30.39
CA GLY A 226 -1.54 -5.45 30.76
C GLY A 226 -0.14 -5.90 31.21
N ASN A 227 -0.09 -7.07 31.87
CA ASN A 227 1.12 -7.68 32.43
C ASN A 227 1.94 -8.43 31.36
N HIS A 228 2.37 -7.70 30.34
CA HIS A 228 3.26 -8.20 29.29
C HIS A 228 4.04 -7.04 28.69
N THR A 229 5.14 -7.33 28.01
CA THR A 229 5.92 -6.29 27.32
C THR A 229 5.15 -5.63 26.18
N SER A 230 5.52 -4.39 25.85
CA SER A 230 4.93 -3.62 24.74
C SER A 230 5.22 -4.20 23.35
N PHE A 231 6.13 -5.18 23.25
CA PHE A 231 6.44 -5.91 22.03
C PHE A 231 5.82 -7.31 21.95
N SER A 232 5.05 -7.72 22.99
CA SER A 232 4.30 -8.96 22.96
C SER A 232 3.31 -9.00 21.79
N ARG A 233 3.14 -10.20 21.22
CA ARG A 233 2.14 -10.47 20.17
C ARG A 233 0.81 -10.95 20.72
N ASP A 234 0.77 -11.33 22.00
CA ASP A 234 -0.47 -11.68 22.67
C ASP A 234 -1.27 -10.40 22.86
N ARG A 235 -2.28 -10.25 22.01
CA ARG A 235 -3.30 -9.22 22.15
C ARG A 235 -4.33 -9.76 23.13
N SER A 236 -4.02 -9.75 24.42
CA SER A 236 -5.06 -9.80 25.43
C SER A 236 -5.81 -8.46 25.37
N VAL A 237 -6.84 -8.45 24.53
CA VAL A 237 -8.01 -7.58 24.69
C VAL A 237 -9.14 -8.48 25.15
#